data_AF-A0A3D8YE84-F1
#
_entry.id   AF-A0A3D8YE84-F1
#
_cell.length_a   1.000
_cell.length_b   1.000
_cell.length_c   1.000
_cell.angle_alpha   90.00
_cell.angle_beta   90.00
_cell.angle_gamma   90.00
#
_symmetry.space_group_name_H-M   'P 1'
#
loop_
_entity.id
_entity.type
_entity.pdbx_description
1 polymer ?
#
loop_
_entity_poly.entity_id
_entity_poly.type
_entity_poly.pdbx_seq_one_letter_code
_entity_poly.pdbx_strand_id
1 'polypeptide(L)'
;MIQQKRLRKSVSLTVTQSKKLNELSAFDGLDPVEHVKRAIDEYLSKQKVEFVPPKANEIVAKIKESVPAENMKGAVWVSGEVDRYQFSALILKIPAKIAIEKGRISKLSIWDPEMMESTGSFIGSCIVNFDRGWDIKPSIIAEPFFNSVMTVLKQRTDMKTKERAVK
;
A
#
# COMPACT_ATOMS: atom_id res chain seq x y z
N MET A 1 -10.95 0.32 -22.68
CA MET A 1 -12.01 0.41 -21.64
C MET A 1 -11.48 -0.24 -20.37
N ILE A 2 -11.23 0.55 -19.31
CA ILE A 2 -10.75 0.03 -18.03
C ILE A 2 -11.95 -0.51 -17.27
N GLN A 3 -12.03 -1.83 -17.07
CA GLN A 3 -13.04 -2.43 -16.20
C GLN A 3 -12.73 -2.06 -14.74
N GLN A 4 -13.44 -1.07 -14.22
CA GLN A 4 -13.43 -0.77 -12.79
C GLN A 4 -13.99 -1.99 -12.03
N LYS A 5 -13.14 -2.63 -11.22
CA LYS A 5 -13.59 -3.68 -10.28
C LYS A 5 -14.50 -3.03 -9.24
N ARG A 6 -15.82 -3.20 -9.41
CA ARG A 6 -16.83 -2.78 -8.43
C ARG A 6 -16.86 -3.78 -7.28
N LEU A 7 -16.37 -3.38 -6.11
CA LEU A 7 -16.56 -4.13 -4.86
C LEU A 7 -18.05 -4.05 -4.50
N ARG A 8 -18.77 -5.18 -4.55
CA ARG A 8 -20.16 -5.25 -4.08
C ARG A 8 -20.16 -5.65 -2.61
N LYS A 9 -20.51 -4.73 -1.71
CA LYS A 9 -20.89 -5.07 -0.33
C LYS A 9 -22.42 -5.04 -0.23
N SER A 10 -23.02 -6.08 0.32
CA SER A 10 -24.45 -6.13 0.64
C SER A 10 -24.68 -5.53 2.02
N VAL A 11 -25.59 -4.56 2.14
CA VAL A 11 -26.00 -3.96 3.42
C VAL A 11 -27.50 -4.17 3.59
N SER A 12 -27.88 -4.73 4.72
CA SER A 12 -29.29 -4.92 5.07
C SER A 12 -29.86 -3.62 5.61
N LEU A 13 -30.89 -3.08 4.95
CA LEU A 13 -31.65 -1.93 5.45
C LEU A 13 -32.72 -2.39 6.44
N THR A 14 -33.01 -1.54 7.42
CA THR A 14 -34.20 -1.74 8.28
C THR A 14 -35.49 -1.53 7.49
N VAL A 15 -36.59 -2.12 7.96
CA VAL A 15 -37.91 -2.03 7.30
C VAL A 15 -38.32 -0.57 7.06
N THR A 16 -38.06 0.31 8.03
CA THR A 16 -38.38 1.74 7.94
C THR A 16 -37.53 2.48 6.89
N GLN A 17 -36.25 2.13 6.76
CA GLN A 17 -35.35 2.71 5.75
C GLN A 17 -35.76 2.26 4.34
N SER A 18 -36.09 0.99 4.16
CA SER A 18 -36.57 0.46 2.88
C SER A 18 -37.87 1.13 2.44
N LYS A 19 -38.81 1.36 3.37
CA LYS A 19 -40.08 2.04 3.06
C LYS A 19 -39.86 3.48 2.60
N LYS A 20 -39.07 4.27 3.34
CA LYS A 20 -38.72 5.65 2.96
C LYS A 20 -37.98 5.74 1.63
N LEU A 21 -37.11 4.79 1.35
CA LEU A 21 -36.36 4.76 0.09
C LEU A 21 -37.28 4.53 -1.11
N ASN A 22 -38.26 3.63 -0.97
CA ASN A 22 -39.26 3.39 -2.00
C ASN A 22 -40.21 4.58 -2.18
N GLU A 23 -40.59 5.26 -1.09
CA GLU A 23 -41.41 6.49 -1.16
C GLU A 23 -40.67 7.63 -1.88
N LEU A 24 -39.36 7.79 -1.62
CA LEU A 24 -38.52 8.78 -2.30
C LEU A 24 -38.37 8.48 -3.79
N SER A 25 -38.12 7.21 -4.12
CA SER A 25 -38.05 6.73 -5.50
C SER A 25 -39.37 6.94 -6.26
N ALA A 26 -40.51 6.71 -5.61
CA ALA A 26 -41.82 6.95 -6.20
C ALA A 26 -42.11 8.44 -6.41
N PHE A 27 -41.53 9.32 -5.60
CA PHE A 27 -41.76 10.76 -5.66
C PHE A 27 -41.03 11.43 -6.84
N ASP A 28 -39.78 11.05 -7.10
CA ASP A 28 -38.96 11.67 -8.15
C ASP A 28 -38.66 10.77 -9.36
N GLY A 29 -39.15 9.52 -9.32
CA GLY A 29 -39.00 8.54 -10.40
C GLY A 29 -37.59 7.96 -10.53
N LEU A 30 -36.68 8.24 -9.59
CA LEU A 30 -35.32 7.71 -9.60
C LEU A 30 -35.24 6.34 -8.95
N ASP A 31 -34.31 5.50 -9.40
CA ASP A 31 -34.05 4.18 -8.81
C ASP A 31 -33.65 4.31 -7.32
N PRO A 32 -34.21 3.49 -6.40
CA PRO A 32 -33.77 3.40 -5.00
C PRO A 32 -32.25 3.30 -4.83
N VAL A 33 -31.56 2.60 -5.73
CA VAL A 33 -30.10 2.48 -5.72
C VAL A 33 -29.42 3.81 -5.99
N GLU A 34 -29.99 4.66 -6.84
CA GLU A 34 -29.44 5.97 -7.16
C GLU A 34 -29.58 6.93 -5.98
N HIS A 35 -30.69 6.85 -5.26
CA HIS A 35 -30.90 7.55 -3.99
C HIS A 35 -29.87 7.14 -2.93
N VAL A 36 -29.61 5.84 -2.80
CA VAL A 36 -28.58 5.32 -1.88
C VAL A 36 -27.20 5.83 -2.26
N LYS A 37 -26.84 5.82 -3.55
CA LYS A 37 -25.56 6.36 -4.03
C LYS A 37 -25.42 7.84 -3.71
N ARG A 38 -26.43 8.65 -4.02
CA ARG A 38 -26.42 10.10 -3.72
C ARG A 38 -26.29 10.36 -2.22
N ALA A 39 -27.00 9.60 -1.38
CA ALA A 39 -26.89 9.73 0.07
C ALA A 39 -25.50 9.34 0.58
N ILE A 40 -24.89 8.29 0.01
CA ILE A 40 -23.51 7.89 0.31
C ILE A 40 -22.53 8.97 -0.15
N ASP A 41 -22.65 9.49 -1.37
CA ASP A 41 -21.78 10.52 -1.93
C ASP A 41 -21.89 11.82 -1.12
N GLU A 42 -23.11 12.22 -0.73
CA GLU A 42 -23.34 13.38 0.11
C GLU A 42 -22.77 13.18 1.52
N TYR A 43 -22.96 11.99 2.11
CA TYR A 43 -22.35 11.62 3.38
C TYR A 43 -20.82 11.65 3.30
N LEU A 44 -20.22 11.09 2.25
CA LEU A 44 -18.78 11.09 2.01
C LEU A 44 -18.23 12.49 1.68
N SER A 45 -19.04 13.38 1.11
CA SER A 45 -18.64 14.77 0.86
C SER A 45 -18.66 15.62 2.14
N LYS A 46 -19.57 15.32 3.07
CA LYS A 46 -19.75 16.00 4.36
C LYS A 46 -18.80 15.46 5.42
N GLN A 47 -18.57 14.15 5.40
CA GLN A 47 -17.44 13.54 6.06
C GLN A 47 -16.22 14.07 5.31
N LYS A 48 -15.61 15.15 5.79
CA LYS A 48 -14.22 15.43 5.46
C LYS A 48 -13.40 14.23 5.91
N VAL A 49 -13.38 13.17 5.11
CA VAL A 49 -12.32 12.17 5.14
C VAL A 49 -11.15 12.94 4.54
N GLU A 50 -10.56 13.81 5.36
CA GLU A 50 -9.24 14.38 5.14
C GLU A 50 -8.26 13.21 5.24
N PHE A 51 -8.36 12.25 4.32
CA PHE A 51 -7.19 11.55 3.87
C PHE A 51 -6.44 12.57 3.02
N VAL A 52 -5.75 13.47 3.72
CA VAL A 52 -4.64 14.20 3.16
C VAL A 52 -3.51 13.19 3.17
N PRO A 53 -3.18 12.52 2.04
CA PRO A 53 -1.96 11.74 2.01
C PRO A 53 -0.84 12.67 2.47
N PRO A 54 0.02 12.24 3.41
CA PRO A 54 1.11 13.08 3.86
C PRO A 54 1.87 13.59 2.64
N LYS A 55 2.17 14.89 2.62
CA LYS A 55 2.92 15.48 1.49
C LYS A 55 4.21 14.67 1.35
N ALA A 56 4.60 14.33 0.13
CA ALA A 56 5.76 13.45 -0.12
C ALA A 56 7.04 13.89 0.63
N ASN A 57 7.16 15.19 0.94
CA ASN A 57 8.29 15.79 1.65
C ASN A 57 8.30 15.53 3.17
N GLU A 58 7.20 15.08 3.76
CA GLU A 58 7.07 14.77 5.19
C GLU A 58 7.28 13.27 5.48
N ILE A 59 7.24 12.43 4.44
CA ILE A 59 7.35 10.97 4.58
C ILE A 59 8.83 10.57 4.63
N VAL A 60 9.30 10.25 5.83
CA VAL A 60 10.69 9.82 6.07
C VAL A 60 10.73 8.33 6.44
N ALA A 61 11.39 7.54 5.60
CA ALA A 61 11.71 6.15 5.91
C ALA A 61 12.95 6.07 6.82
N LYS A 62 12.91 5.16 7.80
CA LYS A 62 14.02 4.88 8.73
C LYS A 62 14.30 3.39 8.77
N ILE A 63 15.56 3.00 8.61
CA ILE A 63 15.99 1.62 8.79
C ILE A 63 16.09 1.33 10.29
N LYS A 64 15.50 0.23 10.74
CA LYS A 64 15.62 -0.27 12.12
C LYS A 64 16.63 -1.39 12.22
N GLU A 65 16.56 -2.34 11.29
CA GLU A 65 17.29 -3.60 11.42
C GLU A 65 17.93 -4.03 10.10
N SER A 66 18.97 -4.85 10.23
CA SER A 66 19.73 -5.39 9.11
C SER A 66 20.26 -6.78 9.46
N VAL A 67 19.63 -7.82 8.95
CA VAL A 67 19.96 -9.21 9.28
C VAL A 67 20.50 -9.93 8.04
N PRO A 68 21.59 -10.72 8.13
CA PRO A 68 22.02 -11.56 7.02
C PRO A 68 20.93 -12.54 6.60
N ALA A 69 20.75 -12.77 5.30
CA ALA A 69 19.82 -13.78 4.81
C ALA A 69 20.44 -15.18 4.96
N GLU A 70 19.78 -16.06 5.69
CA GLU A 70 20.26 -17.43 5.97
C GLU A 70 20.48 -18.25 4.68
N ASN A 71 19.56 -18.10 3.72
CA ASN A 71 19.52 -18.94 2.51
C ASN A 71 20.28 -18.34 1.32
N MET A 72 20.89 -17.15 1.45
CA MET A 72 21.58 -16.47 0.34
C MET A 72 22.88 -15.79 0.78
N LYS A 73 24.01 -16.33 0.32
CA LYS A 73 25.36 -15.89 0.72
C LYS A 73 25.59 -14.39 0.43
N GLY A 74 25.60 -13.59 1.49
CA GLY A 74 25.86 -12.16 1.47
C GLY A 74 24.66 -11.28 1.10
N ALA A 75 23.48 -11.87 0.91
CA ALA A 75 22.24 -11.10 0.89
C ALA A 75 21.87 -10.66 2.32
N VAL A 76 21.14 -9.55 2.43
CA VAL A 76 20.80 -8.93 3.72
C VAL A 76 19.34 -8.50 3.68
N TRP A 77 18.59 -8.92 4.69
CA TRP A 77 17.28 -8.38 5.01
C TRP A 77 17.43 -7.05 5.71
N VAL A 78 16.72 -6.04 5.21
CA VAL A 78 16.69 -4.69 5.76
C VAL A 78 15.26 -4.36 6.10
N SER A 79 15.01 -4.08 7.37
CA SER A 79 13.68 -3.78 7.89
C SER A 79 13.66 -2.40 8.50
N GLY A 80 12.51 -1.74 8.46
CA GLY A 80 12.35 -0.39 8.97
C GLY A 80 10.92 0.09 8.95
N GLU A 81 10.76 1.39 9.12
CA GLU A 81 9.47 2.07 9.18
C GLU A 81 9.44 3.23 8.20
N VAL A 82 8.25 3.50 7.66
CA VAL A 82 7.95 4.66 6.84
C VAL A 82 6.61 5.20 7.30
N ASP A 83 6.66 6.30 8.06
CA ASP A 83 5.49 6.85 8.74
C ASP A 83 4.79 5.80 9.61
N ARG A 84 3.50 5.51 9.40
CA ARG A 84 2.75 4.46 10.13
C ARG A 84 3.03 3.03 9.65
N TYR A 85 3.70 2.86 8.51
CA TYR A 85 3.89 1.56 7.87
C TYR A 85 5.25 0.95 8.24
N GLN A 86 5.32 -0.37 8.19
CA GLN A 86 6.57 -1.11 8.28
C GLN A 86 7.00 -1.58 6.89
N PHE A 87 8.31 -1.71 6.69
CA PHE A 87 8.86 -2.28 5.46
C PHE A 87 9.94 -3.31 5.74
N SER A 88 10.10 -4.23 4.79
CA SER A 88 11.20 -5.20 4.75
C SER A 88 11.64 -5.40 3.31
N ALA A 89 12.95 -5.38 3.09
CA ALA A 89 13.56 -5.51 1.77
C ALA A 89 14.71 -6.50 1.80
N LEU A 90 14.80 -7.35 0.78
CA LEU A 90 15.94 -8.25 0.59
C LEU A 90 16.92 -7.63 -0.41
N ILE A 91 18.09 -7.26 0.10
CA ILE A 91 19.18 -6.70 -0.70
C ILE A 91 20.16 -7.81 -1.09
N LEU A 92 20.38 -7.97 -2.39
CA LEU A 92 21.29 -8.95 -2.95
C LEU A 92 22.74 -8.45 -3.03
N LYS A 93 23.68 -9.35 -2.69
CA LYS A 93 25.13 -9.12 -2.90
C LYS A 93 25.48 -9.02 -4.38
N ILE A 94 24.84 -9.84 -5.21
CA ILE A 94 25.04 -9.93 -6.66
C ILE A 94 23.72 -9.53 -7.32
N PRO A 95 23.72 -8.57 -8.26
CA PRO A 95 22.50 -8.17 -8.95
C PRO A 95 21.82 -9.33 -9.68
N ALA A 96 20.49 -9.37 -9.65
CA ALA A 96 19.67 -10.34 -10.37
C ALA A 96 18.74 -9.66 -11.38
N LYS A 97 18.48 -10.30 -12.52
CA LYS A 97 17.62 -9.75 -13.59
C LYS A 97 16.18 -9.49 -13.14
N ILE A 98 15.68 -10.29 -12.21
CA ILE A 98 14.31 -10.22 -11.69
C ILE A 98 14.14 -9.22 -10.52
N ALA A 99 15.21 -8.53 -10.12
CA ALA A 99 15.23 -7.63 -8.97
C ALA A 99 15.12 -6.15 -9.41
N ILE A 100 14.55 -5.30 -8.55
CA ILE A 100 14.48 -3.85 -8.79
C ILE A 100 15.78 -3.16 -8.37
N GLU A 101 15.90 -1.88 -8.70
CA GLU A 101 17.08 -1.05 -8.44
C GLU A 101 18.37 -1.66 -8.98
N LYS A 102 18.46 -1.73 -10.32
CA LYS A 102 19.62 -2.33 -11.03
C LYS A 102 19.91 -3.76 -10.58
N GLY A 103 18.88 -4.50 -10.18
CA GLY A 103 18.96 -5.89 -9.75
C GLY A 103 19.36 -6.11 -8.29
N ARG A 104 19.44 -5.06 -7.46
CA ARG A 104 19.93 -5.16 -6.08
C ARG A 104 18.86 -5.52 -5.06
N ILE A 105 17.59 -5.24 -5.32
CA ILE A 105 16.50 -5.48 -4.37
C ILE A 105 15.62 -6.58 -4.95
N SER A 106 15.69 -7.79 -4.38
CA SER A 106 14.95 -8.95 -4.89
C SER A 106 13.54 -9.06 -4.32
N LYS A 107 13.31 -8.53 -3.12
CA LYS A 107 12.00 -8.48 -2.46
C LYS A 107 11.83 -7.17 -1.73
N LEU A 108 10.60 -6.64 -1.74
CA LEU A 108 10.22 -5.47 -0.95
C LEU A 108 8.75 -5.58 -0.57
N SER A 109 8.45 -5.48 0.72
CA SER A 109 7.09 -5.38 1.23
C SER A 109 6.97 -4.14 2.10
N ILE A 110 5.87 -3.41 1.97
CA ILE A 110 5.46 -2.32 2.85
C ILE A 110 4.04 -2.64 3.32
N TRP A 111 3.84 -2.75 4.62
CA TRP A 111 2.57 -3.17 5.21
C TRP A 111 2.17 -2.32 6.41
N ASP A 112 0.87 -2.35 6.68
CA ASP A 112 0.26 -1.70 7.83
C ASP A 112 0.18 -2.70 9.01
N PRO A 113 0.90 -2.47 10.13
CA PRO A 113 0.91 -3.39 11.25
C PRO A 113 -0.46 -3.49 11.93
N GLU A 114 -1.25 -2.41 11.99
CA GLU A 114 -2.59 -2.43 12.58
C GLU A 114 -3.54 -3.29 11.74
N MET A 115 -3.47 -3.17 10.42
CA MET A 115 -4.27 -4.01 9.51
C MET A 115 -3.82 -5.48 9.56
N MET A 116 -2.53 -5.73 9.77
CA MET A 116 -2.01 -7.10 9.94
C MET A 116 -2.59 -7.75 11.20
N GLU A 117 -2.61 -7.02 12.32
CA GLU A 117 -3.18 -7.49 13.58
C GLU A 117 -4.69 -7.71 13.48
N SER A 118 -5.42 -6.79 12.84
CA SER A 118 -6.87 -6.88 12.73
C SER A 118 -7.36 -7.97 11.77
N THR A 119 -6.63 -8.22 10.69
CA THR A 119 -7.06 -9.16 9.63
C THR A 119 -6.37 -10.53 9.69
N GLY A 120 -5.23 -10.63 10.38
CA GLY A 120 -4.37 -11.81 10.37
C GLY A 120 -3.76 -12.13 8.99
N SER A 121 -3.88 -11.23 8.01
CA SER A 121 -3.43 -11.46 6.63
C SER A 121 -2.31 -10.52 6.24
N PHE A 122 -1.11 -11.07 6.03
CA PHE A 122 0.05 -10.29 5.57
C PHE A 122 -0.18 -9.67 4.19
N ILE A 123 -0.76 -10.42 3.25
CA ILE A 123 -1.06 -9.88 1.91
C ILE A 123 -2.17 -8.82 1.99
N GLY A 124 -3.16 -9.02 2.89
CA GLY A 124 -4.23 -8.05 3.12
C GLY A 124 -3.76 -6.74 3.75
N SER A 125 -2.63 -6.74 4.46
CA SER A 125 -2.04 -5.55 5.09
C SER A 125 -0.97 -4.86 4.23
N CYS A 126 -0.51 -5.49 3.14
CA CYS A 126 0.50 -4.92 2.26
C CYS A 126 -0.07 -3.80 1.37
N ILE A 127 0.55 -2.62 1.42
CA ILE A 127 0.33 -1.52 0.46
C ILE A 127 1.26 -1.60 -0.74
N VAL A 128 2.40 -2.28 -0.57
CA VAL A 128 3.36 -2.59 -1.64
C VAL A 128 3.89 -4.00 -1.38
N ASN A 129 3.92 -4.85 -2.41
CA ASN A 129 4.58 -6.15 -2.35
C ASN A 129 5.23 -6.49 -3.68
N PHE A 130 6.55 -6.65 -3.63
CA PHE A 130 7.40 -7.05 -4.74
C PHE A 130 8.07 -8.38 -4.40
N ASP A 131 7.65 -9.44 -5.08
CA ASP A 131 8.29 -10.76 -5.04
C ASP A 131 8.27 -11.38 -6.45
N ARG A 132 9.43 -11.47 -7.12
CA ARG A 132 9.58 -12.13 -8.45
C ARG A 132 8.67 -11.58 -9.57
N GLY A 133 8.27 -10.33 -9.46
CA GLY A 133 7.24 -9.71 -10.29
C GLY A 133 6.44 -8.78 -9.39
N TRP A 134 5.83 -7.74 -9.95
CA TRP A 134 4.97 -6.89 -9.13
C TRP A 134 3.69 -7.63 -8.79
N ASP A 135 3.63 -8.27 -7.63
CA ASP A 135 2.40 -8.85 -7.11
C ASP A 135 1.43 -7.74 -6.71
N ILE A 136 1.93 -6.66 -6.10
CA ILE A 136 1.17 -5.45 -5.75
C ILE A 136 1.98 -4.20 -6.11
N LYS A 137 1.60 -3.52 -7.20
CA LYS A 137 2.16 -2.21 -7.57
C LYS A 137 1.70 -1.12 -6.58
N PRO A 138 2.54 -0.11 -6.27
CA PRO A 138 2.10 1.02 -5.47
C PRO A 138 0.96 1.74 -6.16
N SER A 139 -0.10 2.04 -5.42
CA SER A 139 -1.12 2.99 -5.85
C SER A 139 -0.56 4.42 -5.79
N ILE A 140 -1.27 5.39 -6.38
CA ILE A 140 -0.91 6.82 -6.30
C ILE A 140 -0.75 7.28 -4.83
N ILE A 141 -1.52 6.68 -3.92
CA ILE A 141 -1.46 6.96 -2.48
C ILE A 141 -0.22 6.31 -1.83
N ALA A 142 0.15 5.10 -2.25
CA ALA A 142 1.28 4.36 -1.70
C ALA A 142 2.64 4.79 -2.29
N GLU A 143 2.63 5.43 -3.46
CA GLU A 143 3.82 5.84 -4.22
C GLU A 143 4.78 6.74 -3.44
N PRO A 144 4.33 7.76 -2.67
CA PRO A 144 5.21 8.55 -1.82
C PRO A 144 5.96 7.72 -0.77
N PHE A 145 5.29 6.76 -0.13
CA PHE A 145 5.91 5.85 0.85
C PHE A 145 6.94 4.94 0.19
N PHE A 146 6.60 4.37 -0.96
CA PHE A 146 7.51 3.57 -1.77
C PHE A 146 8.77 4.36 -2.17
N ASN A 147 8.60 5.58 -2.68
CA ASN A 147 9.72 6.44 -3.10
C ASN A 147 10.64 6.80 -1.92
N SER A 148 10.06 7.07 -0.74
CA SER A 148 10.84 7.31 0.47
C SER A 148 11.67 6.09 0.87
N VAL A 149 11.06 4.90 0.92
CA VAL A 149 11.76 3.63 1.22
C VAL A 149 12.87 3.35 0.19
N MET A 150 12.56 3.50 -1.10
CA MET A 150 13.53 3.29 -2.16
C MET A 150 14.72 4.24 -2.07
N THR A 151 14.50 5.50 -1.68
CA THR A 151 15.58 6.48 -1.51
C THR A 151 16.58 6.02 -0.44
N VAL A 152 16.08 5.56 0.70
CA VAL A 152 16.92 5.05 1.80
C VAL A 152 17.63 3.75 1.42
N LEU A 153 16.94 2.83 0.74
CA LEU A 153 17.54 1.59 0.26
C LEU A 153 18.63 1.83 -0.79
N LYS A 154 18.43 2.79 -1.72
CA LYS A 154 19.41 3.19 -2.74
C LYS A 154 20.69 3.72 -2.12
N GLN A 155 20.57 4.67 -1.19
CA GLN A 155 21.71 5.22 -0.46
C GLN A 155 22.54 4.10 0.19
N ARG A 156 21.86 3.11 0.77
CA ARG A 156 22.51 1.95 1.37
C ARG A 156 23.21 1.05 0.36
N THR A 157 22.61 0.79 -0.79
CA THR A 157 23.26 0.01 -1.86
C THR A 157 24.46 0.73 -2.45
N ASP A 158 24.42 2.06 -2.55
CA ASP A 158 25.50 2.88 -3.10
C ASP A 158 26.68 2.97 -2.13
N MET A 159 26.43 3.11 -0.82
CA MET A 159 27.49 3.05 0.21
C MET A 159 28.28 1.75 0.16
N LYS A 160 27.59 0.59 0.05
CA LYS A 160 28.26 -0.72 -0.11
C LYS A 160 29.04 -0.86 -1.42
N THR A 161 28.70 -0.06 -2.44
CA THR A 161 29.40 -0.07 -3.72
C THR A 161 30.67 0.79 -3.66
N LYS A 162 30.63 1.94 -2.98
CA LYS A 162 31.80 2.79 -2.75
C LYS A 162 32.86 2.13 -1.89
N GLU A 163 32.47 1.40 -0.83
CA GLU A 163 33.44 0.62 -0.01
C GLU A 163 34.18 -0.47 -0.80
N ARG A 164 33.62 -0.94 -1.93
CA ARG A 164 34.30 -1.91 -2.81
C ARG A 164 35.22 -1.29 -3.85
N ALA A 165 35.01 -0.03 -4.23
CA ALA A 165 35.83 0.64 -5.24
C ALA A 165 37.18 1.15 -4.68
N VAL A 166 37.36 1.10 -3.36
CA VAL A 166 38.53 1.62 -2.64
C VAL A 166 39.41 0.47 -2.09
N LYS A 167 39.11 -0.79 -2.44
CA LYS A 167 39.96 -1.96 -2.18
C LYS A 167 40.41 -2.59 -3.48
#